data_AF-A0ABD1AJY5-F1
#
_entry.id   AF-A0ABD1AJY5-F1
#
_cell.length_a   1.000
_cell.length_b   1.000
_cell.length_c   1.000
_cell.angle_alpha   90.00
_cell.angle_beta   90.00
_cell.angle_gamma   90.00
#
_symmetry.space_group_name_H-M   'P 1'
#
loop_
_entity.id
_entity.type
_entity.pdbx_description
1 polymer ?
#
loop_
_entity_poly.entity_id
_entity_poly.type
_entity_poly.pdbx_seq_one_letter_code
_entity_poly.pdbx_strand_id
1 'polypeptide(L)'
;MSIDMDKTYEEDLLKAVTNAKLLLEPHDLMLIDFTSRVDSSSFPGHYVLYWELGSKIKDAKLEPDPNVLEECCFTVEESLDAVYRKGRKNDKNIGPLEIKVVKPGAFDELMYFSLSRGSSVSQYKTPRSVTSEEALKIVEKNVVSEFLSQKTPSWELHELHSGR
;
A
#
# COMPACT_ATOMS: atom_id res chain seq x y z
N MET A 1 4.81 -6.97 -6.96
CA MET A 1 4.59 -5.76 -7.79
C MET A 1 5.90 -5.36 -8.44
N SER A 2 5.85 -4.67 -9.57
CA SER A 2 7.03 -4.24 -10.34
C SER A 2 6.62 -3.09 -11.27
N ILE A 3 7.38 -1.99 -11.27
CA ILE A 3 7.21 -0.87 -12.21
C ILE A 3 8.21 -0.97 -13.35
N ASP A 4 9.48 -1.24 -13.03
CA ASP A 4 10.56 -1.41 -14.00
C ASP A 4 11.41 -2.63 -13.61
N MET A 5 12.62 -2.42 -13.10
CA MET A 5 13.51 -3.51 -12.65
C MET A 5 13.25 -3.94 -11.21
N ASP A 6 12.45 -3.17 -10.46
CA ASP A 6 12.09 -3.47 -9.08
C ASP A 6 11.18 -4.71 -9.00
N LYS A 7 11.39 -5.53 -7.97
CA LYS A 7 10.55 -6.71 -7.71
C LYS A 7 10.21 -6.76 -6.24
N THR A 8 9.06 -6.18 -5.90
CA THR A 8 8.54 -6.27 -4.54
C THR A 8 7.72 -7.54 -4.39
N TYR A 9 8.19 -8.47 -3.57
CA TYR A 9 7.46 -9.69 -3.22
C TYR A 9 6.40 -9.42 -2.15
N GLU A 10 5.47 -10.35 -2.00
CA GLU A 10 4.39 -10.21 -1.01
C GLU A 10 4.93 -10.11 0.43
N GLU A 11 5.98 -10.86 0.75
CA GLU A 11 6.61 -10.85 2.07
C GLU A 11 7.27 -9.50 2.41
N ASP A 12 7.97 -8.90 1.44
CA ASP A 12 8.58 -7.57 1.59
C ASP A 12 7.52 -6.51 1.80
N LEU A 13 6.44 -6.58 1.02
CA LEU A 13 5.31 -5.65 1.16
C LEU A 13 4.62 -5.79 2.51
N LEU A 14 4.37 -7.03 2.96
CA LEU A 14 3.77 -7.30 4.27
C LEU A 14 4.66 -6.76 5.41
N LYS A 15 5.98 -6.93 5.30
CA LYS A 15 6.93 -6.38 6.26
C LYS A 15 6.92 -4.85 6.26
N ALA A 16 6.95 -4.22 5.08
CA ALA A 16 6.92 -2.77 4.94
C ALA A 16 5.63 -2.16 5.52
N VAL A 17 4.49 -2.76 5.23
CA VAL A 17 3.19 -2.35 5.81
C VAL A 17 3.15 -2.61 7.32
N THR A 18 3.76 -3.69 7.81
CA THR A 18 3.86 -3.97 9.25
C THR A 18 4.66 -2.90 9.98
N ASN A 19 5.73 -2.38 9.37
CA ASN A 19 6.48 -1.25 9.94
C ASN A 19 5.65 0.03 9.92
N ALA A 20 5.02 0.35 8.79
CA ALA A 20 4.28 1.60 8.63
C ALA A 20 3.03 1.68 9.53
N LYS A 21 2.30 0.56 9.73
CA LYS A 21 1.10 0.56 10.58
C LYS A 21 1.38 0.83 12.06
N LEU A 22 2.62 0.69 12.53
CA LEU A 22 2.99 1.03 13.91
C LEU A 22 2.83 2.53 14.18
N LEU A 23 2.97 3.37 13.15
CA LEU A 23 2.75 4.81 13.24
C LEU A 23 1.29 5.19 13.48
N LEU A 24 0.36 4.27 13.19
CA LEU A 24 -1.07 4.47 13.45
C LEU A 24 -1.42 4.32 14.93
N GLU A 25 -0.63 3.55 15.69
CA GLU A 25 -0.99 3.17 17.06
C GLU A 25 -1.12 4.33 18.05
N PRO A 26 -0.23 5.36 18.04
CA PRO A 26 -0.36 6.52 18.93
C PRO A 26 -1.58 7.40 18.63
N HIS A 27 -2.20 7.20 17.47
CA HIS A 27 -3.38 7.94 17.01
C HIS A 27 -4.67 7.13 17.18
N ASP A 28 -4.62 6.04 17.96
CA ASP A 28 -5.75 5.11 18.18
C ASP A 28 -6.32 4.50 16.89
N LEU A 29 -5.54 4.49 15.82
CA LEU A 29 -5.88 3.90 14.53
C LEU A 29 -5.32 2.49 14.41
N MET A 30 -5.96 1.68 13.57
CA MET A 30 -5.46 0.37 13.18
C MET A 30 -5.73 0.10 11.70
N LEU A 31 -4.80 -0.61 11.05
CA LEU A 31 -5.01 -1.14 9.71
C LEU A 31 -5.83 -2.43 9.82
N ILE A 32 -7.04 -2.43 9.24
CA ILE A 32 -7.94 -3.60 9.21
C ILE A 32 -7.48 -4.58 8.13
N ASP A 33 -7.35 -4.08 6.90
CA ASP A 33 -6.82 -4.85 5.78
C ASP A 33 -6.22 -3.93 4.72
N PHE A 34 -5.48 -4.51 3.78
CA PHE A 34 -4.88 -3.76 2.69
C PHE A 34 -4.71 -4.59 1.42
N THR A 35 -4.68 -3.89 0.29
CA THR A 35 -4.19 -4.43 -0.98
C THR A 35 -3.33 -3.40 -1.69
N SER A 36 -2.81 -3.75 -2.87
CA SER A 36 -1.93 -2.89 -3.63
C SER A 36 -2.15 -2.99 -5.13
N ARG A 37 -1.68 -2.00 -5.88
CA ARG A 37 -1.52 -2.08 -7.33
C ARG A 37 -0.28 -1.31 -7.77
N VAL A 38 0.11 -1.57 -9.02
CA VAL A 38 1.01 -0.67 -9.75
C VAL A 38 0.15 0.28 -10.55
N ASP A 39 0.40 1.58 -10.39
CA ASP A 39 -0.21 2.62 -11.21
C ASP A 39 0.79 3.11 -12.26
N SER A 40 0.48 2.83 -13.52
CA SER A 40 1.25 3.25 -14.70
C SER A 40 0.53 4.33 -15.52
N SER A 41 -0.54 4.93 -14.98
CA SER A 41 -1.28 6.01 -15.64
C SER A 41 -0.53 7.34 -15.62
N SER A 42 0.44 7.49 -14.70
CA SER A 42 1.33 8.64 -14.61
C SER A 42 2.78 8.25 -14.93
N PHE A 43 3.63 9.24 -15.23
CA PHE A 43 5.06 9.04 -15.41
C PHE A 43 5.86 9.91 -14.42
N PRO A 44 6.76 9.32 -13.61
CA PRO A 44 7.00 7.88 -13.46
C PRO A 44 5.82 7.17 -12.79
N GLY A 45 5.59 5.89 -13.13
CA GLY A 45 4.58 5.07 -12.44
C GLY A 45 4.95 4.83 -10.98
N HIS A 46 3.97 4.48 -10.14
CA HIS A 46 4.16 4.36 -8.69
C HIS A 46 3.35 3.21 -8.09
N TYR A 47 3.67 2.86 -6.84
CA TYR A 47 2.90 1.89 -6.08
C TYR A 47 1.75 2.59 -5.36
N VAL A 48 0.58 1.96 -5.40
CA VAL A 48 -0.61 2.40 -4.68
C VAL A 48 -1.00 1.31 -3.70
N LEU A 49 -1.14 1.68 -2.42
CA LEU A 49 -1.68 0.82 -1.37
C LEU A 49 -3.07 1.30 -0.98
N TYR A 50 -4.02 0.39 -0.88
CA TYR A 50 -5.35 0.68 -0.38
C TYR A 50 -5.47 0.20 1.04
N TRP A 51 -5.73 1.11 1.97
CA TRP A 51 -5.78 0.83 3.41
C TRP A 51 -7.20 1.02 3.92
N GLU A 52 -7.79 -0.04 4.47
CA GLU A 52 -9.01 0.08 5.27
C GLU A 52 -8.62 0.28 6.72
N LEU A 53 -8.99 1.43 7.26
CA LEU A 53 -8.62 1.82 8.62
C LEU A 53 -9.80 1.60 9.57
N GLY A 54 -9.46 1.24 10.80
CA GLY A 54 -10.36 1.16 11.94
C GLY A 54 -9.85 1.99 13.11
N SER A 55 -10.70 2.16 14.12
CA SER A 55 -10.36 2.82 15.37
C SER A 55 -10.32 1.79 16.51
N LYS A 56 -9.35 1.94 17.42
CA LYS A 56 -9.31 1.19 18.67
C LYS A 56 -10.38 1.66 19.66
N ILE A 57 -10.83 2.91 19.51
CA ILE A 57 -11.89 3.53 20.31
C ILE A 57 -13.24 3.34 19.59
N LYS A 58 -14.21 2.76 20.28
CA LYS A 58 -15.59 2.61 19.76
C LYS A 58 -16.21 3.99 19.51
N ASP A 59 -16.92 4.12 18.38
CA ASP A 59 -17.65 5.32 17.95
C ASP A 59 -16.80 6.58 17.71
N ALA A 60 -15.47 6.45 17.66
CA ALA A 60 -14.60 7.56 17.27
C ALA A 60 -14.70 7.83 15.77
N LYS A 61 -14.74 9.11 15.40
CA LYS A 61 -14.65 9.54 14.00
C LYS A 61 -13.25 9.22 13.49
N LEU A 62 -13.18 8.46 12.41
CA LEU A 62 -11.91 8.05 11.81
C LEU A 62 -11.39 9.17 10.90
N GLU A 63 -10.58 10.05 11.46
CA GLU A 63 -9.90 11.13 10.72
C GLU A 63 -8.40 11.06 10.98
N PRO A 64 -7.64 10.31 10.17
CA PRO A 64 -6.19 10.25 10.30
C PRO A 64 -5.58 11.62 9.96
N ASP A 65 -4.62 12.04 10.78
CA ASP A 65 -3.78 13.21 10.47
C ASP A 65 -3.04 12.93 9.14
N PRO A 66 -3.17 13.79 8.11
CA PRO A 66 -2.47 13.64 6.85
C PRO A 66 -0.96 13.39 7.01
N ASN A 67 -0.32 14.07 7.96
CA ASN A 67 1.12 13.91 8.19
C ASN A 67 1.50 12.48 8.61
N VAL A 68 0.63 11.82 9.37
CA VAL A 68 0.84 10.43 9.81
C VAL A 68 0.76 9.49 8.62
N LEU A 69 -0.19 9.69 7.71
CA LEU A 69 -0.31 8.83 6.52
C LEU A 69 0.76 9.11 5.48
N GLU A 70 1.21 10.35 5.32
CA GLU A 70 2.39 10.66 4.51
C GLU A 70 3.66 10.02 5.09
N GLU A 71 3.81 9.99 6.42
CA GLU A 71 4.90 9.29 7.10
C GLU A 71 4.79 7.77 6.95
N CYS A 72 3.57 7.21 6.97
CA CYS A 72 3.33 5.82 6.62
C CYS A 72 3.77 5.52 5.19
N CYS A 73 3.45 6.39 4.21
CA CYS A 73 3.90 6.22 2.83
C CYS A 73 5.42 6.11 2.77
N PHE A 74 6.13 7.07 3.39
CA PHE A 74 7.58 7.07 3.45
C PHE A 74 8.15 5.83 4.16
N THR A 75 7.54 5.41 5.28
CA THR A 75 8.01 4.25 6.04
C THR A 75 7.88 2.95 5.25
N VAL A 76 6.84 2.83 4.42
CA VAL A 76 6.74 1.72 3.46
C VAL A 76 7.91 1.81 2.47
N GLU A 77 8.12 2.96 1.81
CA GLU A 77 9.21 3.13 0.83
C GLU A 77 10.60 2.79 1.42
N GLU A 78 10.87 3.25 2.64
CA GLU A 78 12.14 3.01 3.35
C GLU A 78 12.34 1.52 3.70
N SER A 79 11.25 0.77 3.84
CA SER A 79 11.28 -0.66 4.17
C SER A 79 11.38 -1.57 2.94
N LEU A 80 11.24 -1.03 1.73
CA LEU A 80 11.35 -1.80 0.48
C LEU A 80 12.82 -2.03 0.09
N ASP A 81 13.02 -2.91 -0.88
CA ASP A 81 14.36 -3.36 -1.28
C ASP A 81 15.23 -2.23 -1.87
N ALA A 82 16.51 -2.51 -2.01
CA ALA A 82 17.46 -1.54 -2.56
C ALA A 82 17.14 -1.16 -4.02
N VAL A 83 16.46 -2.01 -4.79
CA VAL A 83 16.13 -1.74 -6.20
C VAL A 83 15.00 -0.72 -6.29
N TYR A 84 13.95 -0.88 -5.49
CA TYR A 84 12.87 0.10 -5.36
C TYR A 84 13.42 1.44 -4.86
N ARG A 85 14.21 1.43 -3.78
CA ARG A 85 14.78 2.67 -3.22
C ARG A 85 15.75 3.36 -4.20
N LYS A 86 16.52 2.60 -4.97
CA LYS A 86 17.30 3.14 -6.10
C LYS A 86 16.43 3.79 -7.17
N GLY A 87 15.32 3.13 -7.54
CA GLY A 87 14.36 3.64 -8.51
C GLY A 87 13.76 4.99 -8.09
N ARG A 88 13.44 5.13 -6.80
CA ARG A 88 12.97 6.38 -6.19
C ARG A 88 14.06 7.46 -6.09
N LYS A 89 15.25 7.10 -5.60
CA LYS A 89 16.30 8.07 -5.26
C LYS A 89 17.19 8.47 -6.42
N ASN A 90 17.67 7.50 -7.20
CA ASN A 90 18.71 7.70 -8.21
C ASN A 90 18.17 7.64 -9.63
N ASP A 91 17.47 6.55 -9.99
CA ASP A 91 17.09 6.32 -11.39
C ASP A 91 15.86 7.16 -11.79
N LYS A 92 15.07 7.63 -10.81
CA LYS A 92 13.87 8.47 -11.00
C LYS A 92 12.82 7.88 -11.92
N ASN A 93 12.77 6.54 -12.01
CA ASN A 93 11.81 5.76 -12.79
C ASN A 93 10.61 5.25 -11.95
N ILE A 94 10.64 5.47 -10.63
CA ILE A 94 9.54 5.14 -9.71
C ILE A 94 9.05 6.44 -9.03
N GLY A 95 7.75 6.70 -9.11
CA GLY A 95 7.06 7.81 -8.46
C GLY A 95 6.83 7.59 -6.96
N PRO A 96 6.42 8.62 -6.21
CA PRO A 96 6.15 8.51 -4.77
C PRO A 96 5.07 7.48 -4.50
N LEU A 97 5.32 6.61 -3.51
CA LEU A 97 4.32 5.67 -3.04
C LEU A 97 3.08 6.42 -2.55
N GLU A 98 1.92 5.87 -2.89
CA GLU A 98 0.61 6.39 -2.52
C GLU A 98 -0.10 5.44 -1.57
N ILE A 99 -0.67 5.99 -0.50
CA ILE A 99 -1.67 5.30 0.32
C ILE A 99 -3.02 5.95 0.06
N LYS A 100 -3.98 5.15 -0.40
CA LYS A 100 -5.39 5.50 -0.53
C LYS A 100 -6.17 4.87 0.61
N VAL A 101 -6.80 5.68 1.44
CA VAL A 101 -7.70 5.18 2.49
C VAL A 101 -9.04 4.85 1.87
N VAL A 102 -9.58 3.67 2.17
CA VAL A 102 -10.89 3.23 1.72
C VAL A 102 -11.90 3.20 2.86
N LYS A 103 -13.20 3.26 2.53
CA LYS A 103 -14.29 3.16 3.51
C LYS A 103 -14.24 1.82 4.26
N PRO A 104 -14.70 1.79 5.52
CA PRO A 104 -14.97 0.53 6.22
C PRO A 104 -15.92 -0.37 5.40
N GLY A 105 -15.58 -1.66 5.28
CA GLY A 105 -16.31 -2.64 4.48
C GLY A 105 -15.95 -2.67 2.99
N ALA A 106 -14.95 -1.90 2.55
CA ALA A 106 -14.48 -1.93 1.15
C ALA A 106 -13.90 -3.31 0.80
N PHE A 107 -13.16 -3.93 1.72
CA PHE A 107 -12.62 -5.28 1.50
C PHE A 107 -13.70 -6.37 1.58
N ASP A 108 -14.81 -6.13 2.30
CA ASP A 108 -15.98 -7.01 2.24
C ASP A 108 -16.64 -6.96 0.84
N GLU A 109 -16.79 -5.77 0.23
CA GLU A 109 -17.28 -5.63 -1.15
C GLU A 109 -16.38 -6.37 -2.15
N LEU A 110 -15.06 -6.27 -1.97
CA LEU A 110 -14.08 -7.01 -2.78
C LEU A 110 -14.18 -8.53 -2.58
N MET A 111 -14.41 -8.98 -1.35
CA MET A 111 -14.68 -10.39 -1.04
C MET A 111 -15.95 -10.85 -1.75
N TYR A 112 -17.08 -10.15 -1.59
CA TYR A 112 -18.34 -10.53 -2.24
C TYR A 112 -18.22 -10.60 -3.76
N PHE A 113 -17.48 -9.67 -4.37
CA PHE A 113 -17.15 -9.74 -5.79
C PHE A 113 -16.39 -11.02 -6.15
N SER A 114 -15.37 -11.38 -5.38
CA SER A 114 -14.57 -12.59 -5.61
C SER A 114 -15.39 -13.88 -5.45
N LEU A 115 -16.31 -13.91 -4.49
CA LEU A 115 -17.26 -15.01 -4.27
C LEU A 115 -18.26 -15.14 -5.42
N SER A 116 -18.76 -14.02 -5.94
CA SER A 116 -19.66 -14.00 -7.11
C SER A 116 -19.00 -14.57 -8.39
N ARG A 117 -17.67 -14.56 -8.45
CA ARG A 117 -16.85 -15.16 -9.52
C ARG A 117 -16.49 -16.63 -9.26
N GLY A 118 -17.06 -17.26 -8.23
CA GLY A 118 -16.89 -18.69 -7.93
C GLY A 118 -15.80 -19.02 -6.92
N SER A 119 -15.25 -18.03 -6.20
CA SER A 119 -14.33 -18.29 -5.10
C SER A 119 -15.07 -18.92 -3.92
N SER A 120 -14.43 -19.87 -3.21
CA SER A 120 -14.99 -20.42 -1.98
C SER A 120 -14.83 -19.45 -0.81
N VAL A 121 -15.90 -19.28 -0.03
CA VAL A 121 -15.90 -18.46 1.21
C VAL A 121 -14.81 -18.91 2.17
N SER A 122 -14.64 -20.23 2.35
CA SER A 122 -13.69 -20.79 3.32
C SER A 122 -12.21 -20.65 2.91
N GLN A 123 -11.95 -20.28 1.66
CA GLN A 123 -10.59 -20.17 1.11
C GLN A 123 -10.25 -18.72 0.76
N TYR A 124 -11.21 -17.80 0.87
CA TYR A 124 -10.98 -16.41 0.50
C TYR A 124 -9.90 -15.79 1.39
N LYS A 125 -8.98 -15.11 0.73
CA LYS A 125 -8.02 -14.19 1.34
C LYS A 125 -8.00 -12.94 0.48
N THR A 126 -7.94 -11.79 1.13
CA THR A 126 -7.72 -10.53 0.42
C THR A 126 -6.42 -10.62 -0.38
N PRO A 127 -6.46 -10.45 -1.71
CA PRO A 127 -5.26 -10.47 -2.52
C PRO A 127 -4.38 -9.29 -2.12
N ARG A 128 -3.06 -9.52 -1.94
CA ARG A 128 -2.14 -8.43 -1.58
C ARG A 128 -1.79 -7.51 -2.74
N SER A 129 -2.09 -7.93 -3.97
CA SER A 129 -2.03 -7.09 -5.17
C SER A 129 -3.21 -7.38 -6.09
N VAL A 130 -3.91 -6.35 -6.55
CA VAL A 130 -5.07 -6.45 -7.46
C VAL A 130 -4.66 -6.04 -8.87
N THR A 131 -5.01 -6.88 -9.84
CA THR A 131 -4.75 -6.65 -11.27
C THR A 131 -6.01 -6.68 -12.14
N SER A 132 -7.13 -7.24 -11.64
CA SER A 132 -8.42 -7.22 -12.35
C SER A 132 -8.99 -5.80 -12.35
N GLU A 133 -9.34 -5.30 -13.53
CA GLU A 133 -9.94 -3.96 -13.67
C GLU A 133 -11.24 -3.81 -12.88
N GLU A 134 -12.07 -4.86 -12.82
CA GLU A 134 -13.32 -4.82 -12.07
C GLU A 134 -13.09 -4.79 -10.55
N ALA A 135 -12.12 -5.55 -10.06
CA ALA A 135 -11.69 -5.47 -8.67
C ALA A 135 -11.10 -4.09 -8.34
N LEU A 136 -10.27 -3.53 -9.22
CA LEU A 136 -9.73 -2.17 -9.05
C LEU A 136 -10.83 -1.12 -9.00
N LYS A 137 -11.85 -1.22 -9.87
CA LYS A 137 -13.01 -0.31 -9.85
C LYS A 137 -13.74 -0.34 -8.52
N ILE A 138 -13.86 -1.50 -7.88
CA ILE A 138 -14.49 -1.63 -6.56
C ILE A 138 -13.67 -0.90 -5.50
N VAL A 139 -12.36 -1.12 -5.46
CA VAL A 139 -11.50 -0.51 -4.45
C VAL A 139 -11.39 1.02 -4.67
N GLU A 140 -11.21 1.48 -5.92
CA GLU A 140 -11.15 2.91 -6.28
C GLU A 140 -12.45 3.66 -5.94
N LYS A 141 -13.61 3.06 -6.21
CA LYS A 141 -14.92 3.64 -5.84
C LYS A 141 -15.04 3.88 -4.32
N ASN A 142 -14.32 3.11 -3.51
CA ASN A 142 -14.37 3.18 -2.07
C ASN A 142 -13.30 4.09 -1.45
N VAL A 143 -12.43 4.72 -2.24
CA VAL A 143 -11.42 5.65 -1.76
C VAL A 143 -12.08 6.90 -1.14
N VAL A 144 -11.57 7.34 0.00
CA VAL A 144 -12.02 8.55 0.71
C VAL A 144 -10.93 9.62 0.84
N SER A 145 -9.67 9.22 0.82
CA SER A 145 -8.52 10.12 0.87
C SER A 145 -7.27 9.47 0.31
N GLU A 146 -6.34 10.29 -0.17
CA GLU A 146 -5.14 9.89 -0.89
C GLU A 146 -3.95 10.65 -0.31
N PHE A 147 -2.84 9.96 -0.09
CA PHE A 147 -1.63 10.50 0.52
C PHE A 147 -0.41 9.99 -0.24
N LEU A 148 0.58 10.86 -0.43
CA LEU A 148 1.81 10.53 -1.12
C LEU A 148 3.00 10.65 -0.18
N SER A 149 4.03 9.83 -0.42
CA SER A 149 5.31 10.02 0.24
C SER A 149 5.92 11.37 -0.16
N GLN A 150 6.09 12.26 0.83
CA GLN A 150 6.70 13.58 0.63
C GLN A 150 8.25 13.53 0.67
N LYS A 151 8.81 12.38 1.05
CA LYS A 151 10.25 12.16 1.18
C LYS A 151 10.72 11.12 0.16
N THR A 152 12.03 11.08 -0.06
CA THR A 152 12.65 10.04 -0.88
C THR A 152 13.36 9.07 0.06
N PRO A 153 13.20 7.74 -0.12
CA PRO A 153 13.87 6.78 0.74
C PRO A 153 15.39 6.86 0.61
N SER A 154 16.09 6.43 1.65
CA SER A 154 17.55 6.34 1.63
C SER A 154 18.00 5.24 0.68
N TRP A 155 19.14 5.46 0.02
CA TRP A 155 19.78 4.47 -0.85
C TRP A 155 21.22 4.88 -1.11
N GLU A 156 22.14 3.91 -1.06
CA GLU A 156 23.55 4.04 -1.40
C GLU A 156 24.00 2.97 -2.39
N LEU A 157 25.05 3.30 -3.17
CA LEU A 157 25.53 2.46 -4.27
C LEU A 157 25.94 1.04 -3.84
N HIS A 158 26.45 0.89 -2.61
CA HIS A 158 26.95 -0.38 -2.11
C HIS A 158 25.84 -1.40 -1.80
N GLU A 159 24.60 -0.95 -1.61
CA GLU A 159 23.46 -1.79 -1.19
C GLU A 159 23.01 -2.81 -2.26
N LEU A 160 23.32 -2.56 -3.55
CA LEU A 160 23.03 -3.51 -4.63
C LEU A 160 23.91 -4.77 -4.58
N HIS A 161 25.03 -4.71 -3.86
CA HIS A 161 26.02 -5.79 -3.82
C HIS A 161 26.02 -6.56 -2.50
N SER A 162 25.27 -6.11 -1.49
CA SER A 162 25.24 -6.70 -0.14
C SER A 162 24.37 -7.95 0.00
N GLY A 163 23.71 -8.40 -1.08
CA GLY A 163 22.84 -9.58 -1.10
C GLY A 163 23.47 -10.87 -1.65
N ARG A 164 24.80 -11.01 -1.63
CA ARG A 164 25.49 -12.28 -1.97
C ARG A 164 26.08 -12.96 -0.75
#